data_AF-A0A1U7CLK4-F1
#
_entry.id   AF-A0A1U7CLK4-F1
#
_cell.length_a   1.000
_cell.length_b   1.000
_cell.length_c   1.000
_cell.angle_alpha   90.00
_cell.angle_beta   90.00
_cell.angle_gamma   90.00
#
_symmetry.space_group_name_H-M   'P 1'
#
loop_
_entity.id
_entity.type
_entity.pdbx_description
1 polymer ?
#
loop_
_entity_poly.entity_id
_entity_poly.type
_entity_poly.pdbx_seq_one_letter_code
_entity_poly.pdbx_strand_id
1 'polypeptide(L)'
;MRMSWKLGRAAGIDVFLHPTFLLILFAPGAVANLPLVIALFGCVLLHEFGHALTARRFGIGTVNITLYPIGGVARLMRMPRAPGAELLIALAGPAVNFAIAAGLCAVLGLGGSAILGDYASFFLLQLMAMNLVLGGFNLIPAFPMDGGRVLRAVLSGWIGRGRATSFAASVGRALALGFGIYSLLTFNLIQVALAGFIYYAAGVEEAGVLADERRRRSPTPNEEDLWKAPPGYRWIESGQGVWRLAPVTVADWANRRWG
;
A
#
# COMPACT_ATOMS: atom_id res chain seq x y z
N MET A 1 -15.45 -9.74 3.30
CA MET A 1 -15.56 -8.34 2.86
C MET A 1 -17.03 -8.06 2.54
N ARG A 2 -17.86 -7.66 3.52
CA ARG A 2 -19.33 -7.56 3.34
C ARG A 2 -19.90 -6.13 3.35
N MET A 3 -19.07 -5.10 3.56
CA MET A 3 -19.58 -3.75 3.85
C MET A 3 -19.26 -2.68 2.80
N SER A 4 -18.42 -2.94 1.78
CA SER A 4 -18.05 -1.90 0.80
C SER A 4 -19.00 -1.87 -0.41
N TRP A 5 -19.42 -0.68 -0.83
CA TRP A 5 -20.29 -0.49 -1.98
C TRP A 5 -19.48 -0.37 -3.26
N LYS A 6 -19.84 -1.11 -4.32
CA LYS A 6 -19.18 -1.02 -5.62
C LYS A 6 -19.65 0.25 -6.33
N LEU A 7 -18.72 1.15 -6.65
CA LEU A 7 -18.99 2.36 -7.42
C LEU A 7 -18.97 2.09 -8.92
N GLY A 8 -18.07 1.24 -9.39
CA GLY A 8 -17.93 0.92 -10.81
C GLY A 8 -16.68 0.14 -11.13
N ARG A 9 -16.38 0.02 -12.41
CA ARG A 9 -15.14 -0.57 -12.93
C ARG A 9 -14.51 0.39 -13.94
N ALA A 10 -13.25 0.74 -13.73
CA ALA A 10 -12.49 1.58 -14.66
C ALA A 10 -11.11 0.96 -14.92
N ALA A 11 -10.66 0.99 -16.18
CA ALA A 11 -9.42 0.35 -16.63
C ALA A 11 -9.27 -1.15 -16.25
N GLY A 12 -10.38 -1.85 -16.03
CA GLY A 12 -10.40 -3.25 -15.57
C GLY A 12 -10.27 -3.44 -14.05
N ILE A 13 -10.28 -2.36 -13.27
CA ILE A 13 -10.15 -2.36 -11.82
C ILE A 13 -11.49 -1.98 -11.19
N ASP A 14 -11.96 -2.80 -10.25
CA ASP A 14 -13.18 -2.51 -9.50
C ASP A 14 -12.92 -1.47 -8.41
N VAL A 15 -13.77 -0.43 -8.37
CA VAL A 15 -13.68 0.68 -7.42
C VAL A 15 -14.81 0.55 -6.40
N PHE A 16 -14.45 0.66 -5.12
CA PHE A 16 -15.36 0.53 -3.99
C PHE A 16 -15.32 1.76 -3.08
N LEU A 17 -16.45 2.06 -2.45
CA LEU A 17 -16.59 3.03 -1.38
C LEU A 17 -16.80 2.31 -0.06
N HIS A 18 -15.97 2.58 0.94
CA HIS A 18 -16.20 2.05 2.28
C HIS A 18 -17.27 2.90 3.00
N PRO A 19 -18.20 2.34 3.79
CA PRO A 19 -19.25 3.13 4.46
C PRO A 19 -18.70 4.20 5.39
N THR A 20 -17.51 3.96 5.97
CA THR A 20 -16.84 4.98 6.80
C THR A 20 -16.54 6.25 6.02
N PHE A 21 -16.48 6.21 4.69
CA PHE A 21 -16.36 7.39 3.84
C PHE A 21 -17.36 8.48 4.20
N LEU A 22 -18.59 8.11 4.56
CA LEU A 22 -19.65 9.04 4.94
C LEU A 22 -19.32 9.85 6.21
N LEU A 23 -18.35 9.43 7.01
CA LEU A 23 -17.85 10.22 8.14
C LEU A 23 -17.32 11.59 7.70
N ILE A 24 -16.87 11.73 6.45
CA ILE A 24 -16.42 13.03 5.92
C ILE A 24 -17.52 14.07 5.88
N LEU A 25 -18.80 13.66 5.79
CA LEU A 25 -19.94 14.57 5.79
C LEU A 25 -20.12 15.29 7.13
N PHE A 26 -19.55 14.75 8.21
CA PHE A 26 -19.53 15.38 9.54
C PHE A 26 -18.35 16.33 9.72
N ALA A 27 -17.41 16.41 8.77
CA ALA A 27 -16.32 17.36 8.85
C ALA A 27 -16.84 18.80 8.64
N PRO A 28 -16.29 19.81 9.36
CA PRO A 28 -16.73 21.19 9.24
C PRO A 28 -16.71 21.68 7.79
N GLY A 29 -17.84 22.18 7.30
CA GLY A 29 -17.98 22.72 5.95
C GLY A 29 -18.03 21.69 4.82
N ALA A 30 -17.99 20.38 5.10
CA ALA A 30 -18.00 19.34 4.07
C ALA A 30 -19.28 19.33 3.22
N VAL A 31 -20.44 19.47 3.86
CA VAL A 31 -21.75 19.52 3.17
C VAL A 31 -21.86 20.74 2.27
N ALA A 32 -21.39 21.91 2.74
CA ALA A 32 -21.39 23.15 1.97
C ALA A 32 -20.44 23.10 0.76
N ASN A 33 -19.35 22.32 0.86
CA ASN A 33 -18.34 22.19 -0.18
C ASN A 33 -18.37 20.82 -0.88
N LEU A 34 -19.55 20.19 -0.96
CA LEU A 34 -19.69 18.86 -1.52
C LEU A 34 -19.07 18.70 -2.93
N PRO A 35 -19.19 19.66 -3.87
CA PRO A 35 -18.52 19.57 -5.16
C PRO A 35 -16.99 19.45 -5.04
N LEU A 36 -16.40 20.19 -4.09
CA LEU A 36 -14.94 20.16 -3.86
C LEU A 36 -14.53 18.82 -3.23
N VAL A 37 -15.31 18.32 -2.28
CA VAL A 37 -15.08 17.00 -1.66
C VAL A 37 -15.11 15.91 -2.73
N ILE A 38 -16.13 15.91 -3.59
CA ILE A 38 -16.25 14.93 -4.70
C ILE A 38 -15.07 15.06 -5.65
N ALA A 39 -14.71 16.28 -6.07
CA ALA A 39 -13.58 16.51 -6.96
C ALA A 39 -12.25 16.06 -6.35
N LEU A 40 -12.02 16.35 -5.06
CA LEU A 40 -10.83 15.94 -4.34
C LEU A 40 -10.70 14.42 -4.28
N PHE A 41 -11.78 13.70 -3.98
CA PHE A 41 -11.76 12.23 -4.01
C PHE A 41 -11.63 11.66 -5.42
N GLY A 42 -12.13 12.38 -6.43
CA GLY A 42 -11.80 12.11 -7.83
C GLY A 42 -10.28 12.18 -8.07
N CYS A 43 -9.61 13.21 -7.55
CA CYS A 43 -8.15 13.32 -7.63
C CYS A 43 -7.41 12.23 -6.85
N VAL A 44 -7.88 11.86 -5.65
CA VAL A 44 -7.35 10.72 -4.89
C VAL A 44 -7.50 9.42 -5.68
N LEU A 45 -8.66 9.20 -6.29
CA LEU A 45 -8.89 8.02 -7.12
C LEU A 45 -7.96 8.00 -8.34
N LEU A 46 -7.76 9.14 -9.02
CA LEU A 46 -6.82 9.27 -10.13
C LEU A 46 -5.36 9.02 -9.69
N HIS A 47 -4.98 9.48 -8.50
CA HIS A 47 -3.69 9.18 -7.88
C HIS A 47 -3.50 7.65 -7.68
N GLU A 48 -4.48 6.96 -7.10
CA GLU A 48 -4.46 5.50 -6.97
C GLU A 48 -4.39 4.78 -8.33
N PHE A 49 -5.07 5.30 -9.35
CA PHE A 49 -4.96 4.81 -10.72
C PHE A 49 -3.55 5.00 -11.29
N GLY A 50 -2.87 6.10 -10.95
CA GLY A 50 -1.46 6.31 -11.31
C GLY A 50 -0.57 5.15 -10.87
N HIS A 51 -0.68 4.75 -9.60
CA HIS A 51 0.02 3.56 -9.08
C HIS A 51 -0.40 2.28 -9.79
N ALA A 52 -1.71 2.04 -9.90
CA ALA A 52 -2.24 0.79 -10.43
C ALA A 52 -1.89 0.58 -11.91
N LEU A 53 -2.02 1.61 -12.74
CA LEU A 53 -1.71 1.54 -14.16
C LEU A 53 -0.21 1.41 -14.41
N THR A 54 0.62 2.03 -13.58
CA THR A 54 2.07 1.87 -13.64
C THR A 54 2.48 0.46 -13.21
N ALA A 55 1.91 -0.06 -12.13
CA ALA A 55 2.13 -1.44 -11.68
C ALA A 55 1.74 -2.47 -12.74
N ARG A 56 0.66 -2.21 -13.49
CA ARG A 56 0.22 -3.06 -14.60
C ARG A 56 1.27 -3.19 -15.70
N ARG A 57 2.06 -2.14 -15.97
CA ARG A 57 3.18 -2.19 -16.94
C ARG A 57 4.31 -3.14 -16.50
N PHE A 58 4.43 -3.38 -15.20
CA PHE A 58 5.37 -4.37 -14.63
C PHE A 58 4.74 -5.75 -14.43
N GLY A 59 3.58 -6.02 -15.05
CA GLY A 59 2.87 -7.30 -14.92
C GLY A 59 2.34 -7.56 -13.50
N ILE A 60 1.98 -6.49 -12.79
CA ILE A 60 1.35 -6.57 -11.46
C ILE A 60 -0.10 -6.10 -11.62
N GLY A 61 -1.05 -7.03 -11.44
CA GLY A 61 -2.47 -6.69 -11.45
C GLY A 61 -2.91 -5.97 -10.17
N THR A 62 -4.01 -5.23 -10.27
CA THR A 62 -4.68 -4.59 -9.13
C THR A 62 -5.98 -5.32 -8.86
N VAL A 63 -6.21 -5.70 -7.60
CA VAL A 63 -7.40 -6.44 -7.16
C VAL A 63 -8.60 -5.50 -7.10
N ASN A 64 -8.47 -4.38 -6.39
CA ASN A 64 -9.48 -3.33 -6.28
C ASN A 64 -8.88 -2.05 -5.72
N ILE A 65 -9.60 -0.94 -5.91
CA ILE A 65 -9.34 0.33 -5.24
C ILE A 65 -10.52 0.60 -4.29
N THR A 66 -10.23 0.88 -3.02
CA THR A 66 -11.27 1.20 -2.03
C THR A 66 -11.02 2.60 -1.46
N LEU A 67 -12.05 3.45 -1.49
CA LEU A 67 -11.99 4.80 -0.93
C LEU A 67 -12.45 4.81 0.54
N TYR A 68 -11.65 5.46 1.37
CA TYR A 68 -11.85 5.70 2.80
C TYR A 68 -11.84 7.21 3.08
N PRO A 69 -12.28 7.69 4.25
CA PRO A 69 -12.22 9.12 4.61
C PRO A 69 -10.82 9.73 4.52
N ILE A 70 -9.82 8.92 4.82
CA ILE A 70 -8.42 9.33 4.91
C ILE A 70 -7.65 9.20 3.58
N GLY A 71 -8.29 8.68 2.52
CA GLY A 71 -7.64 8.48 1.21
C GLY A 71 -8.16 7.25 0.46
N GLY A 72 -7.45 6.89 -0.61
CA GLY A 72 -7.67 5.66 -1.37
C GLY A 72 -6.70 4.56 -0.95
N VAL A 73 -7.09 3.30 -1.15
CA VAL A 73 -6.20 2.16 -0.99
C VAL A 73 -6.31 1.28 -2.23
N ALA A 74 -5.29 1.30 -3.08
CA ALA A 74 -5.12 0.34 -4.18
C ALA A 74 -4.50 -0.98 -3.68
N ARG A 75 -5.28 -2.06 -3.71
CA ARG A 75 -4.78 -3.40 -3.40
C ARG A 75 -4.13 -4.03 -4.63
N LEU A 76 -2.80 -4.02 -4.68
CA LEU A 76 -2.02 -4.74 -5.69
C LEU A 76 -1.97 -6.25 -5.39
N MET A 77 -1.93 -7.09 -6.43
CA MET A 77 -1.83 -8.56 -6.28
C MET A 77 -0.51 -9.00 -5.62
N ARG A 78 0.56 -8.24 -5.85
CA ARG A 78 1.88 -8.46 -5.25
C ARG A 78 2.64 -7.14 -5.19
N MET A 79 3.55 -7.00 -4.24
CA MET A 79 4.48 -5.87 -4.22
C MET A 79 5.60 -6.06 -5.26
N PRO A 80 6.02 -4.98 -5.96
CA PRO A 80 7.13 -5.01 -6.90
C PRO A 80 8.44 -5.41 -6.21
N ARG A 81 9.23 -6.26 -6.87
CA ARG A 81 10.49 -6.79 -6.33
C ARG A 81 11.73 -6.03 -6.80
N ALA A 82 11.66 -5.38 -7.95
CA ALA A 82 12.75 -4.55 -8.44
C ALA A 82 12.64 -3.16 -7.78
N PRO A 83 13.70 -2.65 -7.12
CA PRO A 83 13.67 -1.32 -6.52
C PRO A 83 13.27 -0.22 -7.53
N GLY A 84 13.74 -0.31 -8.78
CA GLY A 84 13.34 0.62 -9.84
C GLY A 84 11.85 0.57 -10.18
N ALA A 85 11.25 -0.62 -10.21
CA ALA A 85 9.80 -0.74 -10.45
C ALA A 85 9.01 -0.18 -9.27
N GLU A 86 9.45 -0.43 -8.04
CA GLU A 86 8.83 0.11 -6.84
C GLU A 86 8.90 1.65 -6.80
N LEU A 87 10.06 2.22 -7.16
CA LEU A 87 10.28 3.66 -7.26
C LEU A 87 9.32 4.30 -8.28
N LEU A 88 9.26 3.74 -9.49
CA LEU A 88 8.39 4.27 -10.56
C LEU A 88 6.91 4.15 -10.19
N ILE A 89 6.50 3.04 -9.58
CA ILE A 89 5.13 2.88 -9.10
C ILE A 89 4.82 3.90 -8.01
N ALA A 90 5.70 4.08 -7.02
CA ALA A 90 5.49 5.02 -5.92
C ALA A 90 5.45 6.48 -6.39
N LEU A 91 6.23 6.86 -7.40
CA LEU A 91 6.18 8.21 -7.98
C LEU A 91 4.97 8.46 -8.88
N ALA A 92 4.34 7.41 -9.41
CA ALA A 92 3.25 7.55 -10.37
C ALA A 92 2.01 8.24 -9.80
N GLY A 93 1.62 7.95 -8.54
CA GLY A 93 0.50 8.62 -7.88
C GLY A 93 0.74 10.12 -7.74
N PRO A 94 1.81 10.56 -7.04
CA PRO A 94 2.15 11.98 -6.93
C PRO A 94 2.29 12.68 -8.28
N ALA A 95 2.87 12.01 -9.29
CA ALA A 95 2.98 12.55 -10.63
C ALA A 95 1.60 12.87 -11.25
N VAL A 96 0.57 12.05 -11.01
CA VAL A 96 -0.80 12.35 -11.43
C VAL A 96 -1.32 13.63 -10.76
N ASN A 97 -1.08 13.82 -9.46
CA ASN A 97 -1.50 15.06 -8.80
C ASN A 97 -0.80 16.30 -9.36
N PHE A 98 0.51 16.23 -9.58
CA PHE A 98 1.24 17.34 -10.18
C PHE A 98 0.81 17.60 -11.62
N ALA A 99 0.49 16.57 -12.39
CA ALA A 99 -0.06 16.73 -13.74
C ALA A 99 -1.45 17.41 -13.72
N ILE A 100 -2.32 17.03 -12.78
CA ILE A 100 -3.62 17.69 -12.58
C ILE A 100 -3.41 19.16 -12.20
N ALA A 101 -2.54 19.45 -11.24
CA ALA A 101 -2.24 20.81 -10.81
C ALA A 101 -1.67 21.66 -11.95
N ALA A 102 -0.76 21.11 -12.76
CA ALA A 102 -0.20 21.78 -13.92
C ALA A 102 -1.28 22.08 -14.98
N GLY A 103 -2.18 21.13 -15.25
CA GLY A 103 -3.31 21.33 -16.15
C GLY A 103 -4.26 22.42 -15.68
N LEU A 104 -4.59 22.44 -14.39
CA LEU A 104 -5.43 23.50 -13.78
C LEU A 104 -4.75 24.87 -13.83
N CYS A 105 -3.43 24.92 -13.57
CA CYS A 105 -2.65 26.14 -13.70
C CYS A 105 -2.68 26.68 -15.13
N ALA A 106 -2.54 25.82 -16.13
CA ALA A 106 -2.63 26.21 -17.54
C ALA A 106 -4.03 26.77 -17.89
N VAL A 107 -5.10 26.11 -17.44
CA VAL A 107 -6.48 26.60 -17.65
C VAL A 107 -6.68 27.99 -17.03
N LEU A 108 -6.22 28.20 -15.79
CA LEU A 108 -6.34 29.49 -15.11
C LEU A 108 -5.46 30.58 -15.74
N GLY A 109 -4.24 30.24 -16.17
CA GLY A 109 -3.28 31.17 -16.75
C GLY A 109 -3.59 31.60 -18.18
N LEU A 110 -4.30 30.77 -18.97
CA LEU A 110 -4.68 31.07 -20.35
C LEU A 110 -5.97 31.91 -20.46
N GLY A 111 -6.28 32.73 -19.44
CA GLY A 111 -7.49 33.56 -19.41
C GLY A 111 -8.74 32.83 -18.95
N GLY A 112 -8.64 31.58 -18.48
CA GLY A 112 -9.77 30.84 -17.92
C GLY A 112 -10.40 31.56 -16.73
N SER A 113 -9.61 32.33 -15.97
CA SER A 113 -10.14 33.15 -14.86
C SER A 113 -11.14 34.21 -15.32
N ALA A 114 -10.88 34.84 -16.47
CA ALA A 114 -11.76 35.86 -17.03
C ALA A 114 -13.03 35.27 -17.67
N ILE A 115 -12.97 34.01 -18.12
CA ILE A 115 -14.07 33.34 -18.84
C ILE A 115 -15.01 32.59 -17.88
N LEU A 116 -14.46 31.93 -16.85
CA LEU A 116 -15.21 31.03 -15.97
C LEU A 116 -15.96 31.75 -14.83
N GLY A 117 -15.61 33.02 -14.57
CA GLY A 117 -16.12 33.80 -13.45
C GLY A 117 -15.44 33.45 -12.11
N ASP A 118 -15.67 34.30 -11.09
CA ASP A 118 -14.91 34.27 -9.83
C ASP A 118 -15.09 32.95 -9.06
N TYR A 119 -16.32 32.45 -8.96
CA TYR A 119 -16.62 31.22 -8.22
C TYR A 119 -15.92 29.99 -8.80
N ALA A 120 -15.98 29.80 -10.12
CA ALA A 120 -15.35 28.66 -10.78
C ALA A 120 -13.82 28.78 -10.73
N SER A 121 -13.28 29.99 -10.92
CA SER A 121 -11.84 30.25 -10.83
C SER A 121 -11.29 29.93 -9.44
N PHE A 122 -12.01 30.35 -8.39
CA PHE A 122 -11.66 30.03 -7.01
C PHE A 122 -11.73 28.53 -6.73
N PHE A 123 -12.76 27.85 -7.22
CA PHE A 123 -12.88 26.39 -7.11
C PHE A 123 -11.70 25.64 -7.76
N LEU A 124 -11.32 26.02 -8.98
CA LEU A 124 -10.18 25.41 -9.68
C LEU A 124 -8.85 25.71 -8.97
N LEU A 125 -8.69 26.93 -8.42
CA LEU A 125 -7.52 27.29 -7.64
C LEU A 125 -7.40 26.44 -6.36
N GLN A 126 -8.51 26.24 -5.65
CA GLN A 126 -8.56 25.34 -4.49
C GLN A 126 -8.21 23.91 -4.87
N LEU A 127 -8.80 23.38 -5.96
CA LEU A 127 -8.53 22.02 -6.41
C LEU A 127 -7.07 21.83 -6.86
N MET A 128 -6.48 22.85 -7.49
CA MET A 128 -5.07 22.87 -7.86
C MET A 128 -4.18 22.84 -6.61
N ALA A 129 -4.44 23.73 -5.64
CA ALA A 129 -3.70 23.78 -4.39
C ALA A 129 -3.79 22.45 -3.63
N MET A 130 -4.97 21.83 -3.56
CA MET A 130 -5.15 20.53 -2.92
C MET A 130 -4.39 19.40 -3.63
N ASN A 131 -4.28 19.44 -4.96
CA ASN A 131 -3.44 18.47 -5.68
C ASN A 131 -1.95 18.66 -5.40
N LEU A 132 -1.47 19.91 -5.30
CA LEU A 132 -0.09 20.19 -4.90
C LEU A 132 0.19 19.70 -3.48
N VAL A 133 -0.74 19.94 -2.55
CA VAL A 133 -0.65 19.44 -1.17
C VAL A 133 -0.68 17.92 -1.13
N LEU A 134 -1.61 17.27 -1.84
CA LEU A 134 -1.74 15.81 -1.87
C LEU A 134 -0.50 15.14 -2.49
N GLY A 135 -0.01 15.65 -3.61
CA GLY A 135 1.22 15.18 -4.24
C GLY A 135 2.46 15.42 -3.38
N GLY A 136 2.60 16.62 -2.82
CA GLY A 136 3.73 16.98 -1.95
C GLY A 136 3.75 16.19 -0.64
N PHE A 137 2.60 16.05 0.02
CA PHE A 137 2.47 15.25 1.24
C PHE A 137 2.82 13.79 0.98
N ASN A 138 2.34 13.21 -0.13
CA ASN A 138 2.69 11.84 -0.50
C ASN A 138 4.17 11.66 -0.88
N LEU A 139 4.93 12.72 -1.14
CA LEU A 139 6.38 12.63 -1.39
C LEU A 139 7.23 12.77 -0.12
N ILE A 140 6.63 13.01 1.05
CA ILE A 140 7.37 13.02 2.32
C ILE A 140 8.06 11.65 2.51
N PRO A 141 9.38 11.60 2.77
CA PRO A 141 10.16 10.36 2.78
C PRO A 141 9.96 9.55 4.07
N ALA A 142 8.72 9.16 4.36
CA ALA A 142 8.31 8.47 5.57
C ALA A 142 7.10 7.58 5.31
N PHE A 143 7.00 6.43 5.95
CA PHE A 143 5.75 5.67 5.93
C PHE A 143 4.65 6.36 6.73
N PRO A 144 3.38 6.22 6.34
CA PRO A 144 2.84 5.34 5.28
C PRO A 144 2.77 5.96 3.87
N MET A 145 3.33 7.15 3.66
CA MET A 145 3.24 7.88 2.40
C MET A 145 4.08 7.23 1.28
N ASP A 146 3.79 7.55 0.02
CA ASP A 146 4.53 7.01 -1.12
C ASP A 146 6.01 7.36 -1.10
N GLY A 147 6.37 8.52 -0.56
CA GLY A 147 7.74 8.97 -0.35
C GLY A 147 8.51 8.02 0.56
N GLY A 148 7.84 7.36 1.51
CA GLY A 148 8.43 6.26 2.29
C GLY A 148 8.81 5.06 1.41
N ARG A 149 7.99 4.73 0.40
CA ARG A 149 8.28 3.69 -0.59
C ARG A 149 9.38 4.11 -1.55
N VAL A 150 9.42 5.39 -1.94
CA VAL A 150 10.52 5.99 -2.73
C VAL A 150 11.83 5.88 -1.95
N LEU A 151 11.86 6.33 -0.69
CA LEU A 151 13.02 6.24 0.20
C LEU A 151 13.46 4.78 0.36
N ARG A 152 12.52 3.87 0.64
CA ARG A 152 12.78 2.43 0.74
C ARG A 152 13.41 1.89 -0.55
N ALA A 153 12.85 2.19 -1.71
CA ALA A 153 13.35 1.71 -3.00
C ALA A 153 14.76 2.20 -3.28
N VAL A 154 15.04 3.49 -3.03
CA VAL A 154 16.36 4.10 -3.20
C VAL A 154 17.38 3.45 -2.26
N LEU A 155 17.06 3.30 -0.98
CA LEU A 155 17.97 2.73 0.01
C LEU A 155 18.17 1.21 -0.12
N SER A 156 17.21 0.50 -0.71
CA SER A 156 17.24 -0.97 -0.82
C SER A 156 18.47 -1.48 -1.56
N GLY A 157 19.04 -0.69 -2.48
CA GLY A 157 20.27 -1.04 -3.20
C GLY A 157 21.52 -1.10 -2.33
N TRP A 158 21.60 -0.30 -1.26
CA TRP A 158 22.79 -0.21 -0.40
C TRP A 158 22.67 -1.01 0.88
N ILE A 159 21.52 -0.93 1.55
CA ILE A 159 21.36 -1.51 2.91
C ILE A 159 20.42 -2.73 2.95
N GLY A 160 19.83 -3.09 1.80
CA GLY A 160 18.86 -4.16 1.65
C GLY A 160 17.44 -3.74 2.02
N ARG A 161 16.43 -4.37 1.39
CA ARG A 161 15.01 -4.00 1.53
C ARG A 161 14.53 -3.97 2.98
N GLY A 162 14.83 -4.99 3.77
CA GLY A 162 14.37 -5.06 5.16
C GLY A 162 14.82 -3.85 6.00
N ARG A 163 16.12 -3.51 5.96
CA ARG A 163 16.65 -2.35 6.68
C ARG A 163 16.15 -1.03 6.13
N ALA A 164 16.04 -0.92 4.80
CA ALA A 164 15.47 0.26 4.16
C ALA A 164 14.02 0.53 4.59
N THR A 165 13.20 -0.52 4.72
CA THR A 165 11.84 -0.41 5.26
C THR A 165 11.84 0.05 6.71
N SER A 166 12.65 -0.58 7.57
CA SER A 166 12.73 -0.20 8.98
C SER A 166 13.18 1.24 9.15
N PHE A 167 14.10 1.72 8.32
CA PHE A 167 14.52 3.11 8.30
C PHE A 167 13.37 4.04 7.92
N ALA A 168 12.71 3.83 6.79
CA ALA A 168 11.57 4.64 6.34
C ALA A 168 10.39 4.64 7.35
N ALA A 169 10.15 3.50 8.02
CA ALA A 169 9.15 3.40 9.08
C ALA A 169 9.55 4.17 10.34
N SER A 170 10.83 4.18 10.68
CA SER A 170 11.36 4.92 11.83
C SER A 170 11.29 6.42 11.61
N VAL A 171 11.59 6.90 10.40
CA VAL A 171 11.36 8.31 10.00
C VAL A 171 9.88 8.66 10.14
N GLY A 172 8.97 7.82 9.65
CA GLY A 172 7.53 8.03 9.77
C GLY A 172 7.05 8.10 11.21
N ARG A 173 7.50 7.18 12.07
CA ARG A 173 7.20 7.17 13.51
C ARG A 173 7.75 8.40 14.23
N ALA A 174 8.98 8.82 13.92
CA ALA A 174 9.58 10.00 14.52
C ALA A 174 8.79 11.28 14.16
N LEU A 175 8.42 11.44 12.88
CA LEU A 175 7.58 12.55 12.43
C LEU A 175 6.20 12.51 13.09
N ALA A 176 5.57 11.32 13.17
CA ALA A 176 4.28 11.14 13.83
C ALA A 176 4.34 11.48 15.32
N LEU A 177 5.40 11.10 16.03
CA LEU A 177 5.61 11.45 17.43
C LEU A 177 5.79 12.96 17.61
N GLY A 178 6.63 13.60 16.79
CA GLY A 178 6.83 15.06 16.83
C GLY A 178 5.53 15.81 16.56
N PHE A 179 4.79 15.41 15.52
CA PHE A 179 3.47 15.96 15.20
C PHE A 179 2.47 15.73 16.34
N GLY A 180 2.43 14.53 16.92
CA GLY A 180 1.56 14.21 18.05
C GLY A 180 1.83 15.04 19.30
N ILE A 181 3.11 15.27 19.63
CA ILE A 181 3.52 16.15 20.74
C ILE A 181 3.06 17.58 20.46
N TYR A 182 3.33 18.11 19.27
CA TYR A 182 2.87 19.44 18.86
C TYR A 182 1.33 19.57 18.95
N SER A 183 0.60 18.56 18.47
CA SER A 183 -0.87 18.53 18.52
C SER A 183 -1.42 18.43 19.94
N LEU A 184 -0.70 17.76 20.85
CA LEU A 184 -1.06 17.70 22.26
C LEU A 184 -0.87 19.06 22.94
N LEU A 185 0.23 19.75 22.65
CA LEU A 185 0.52 21.09 23.17
C LEU A 185 -0.48 22.15 22.69
N THR A 186 -1.09 21.94 21.52
CA THR A 186 -2.14 22.80 20.95
C THR A 186 -3.56 22.33 21.28
N PHE A 187 -3.71 21.29 22.12
CA PHE A 187 -4.99 20.68 22.53
C PHE A 187 -5.87 20.21 21.36
N ASN A 188 -5.28 19.89 20.21
CA ASN A 188 -6.03 19.43 19.04
C ASN A 188 -6.12 17.90 19.00
N LEU A 189 -7.14 17.35 19.69
CA LEU A 189 -7.33 15.90 19.85
C LEU A 189 -7.48 15.15 18.53
N ILE A 190 -8.05 15.78 17.49
CA ILE A 190 -8.20 15.16 16.17
C ILE A 190 -6.82 14.95 15.53
N GLN A 191 -5.93 15.92 15.63
CA GLN A 191 -4.57 15.79 15.12
C GLN A 191 -3.74 14.79 15.92
N VAL A 192 -3.94 14.69 17.24
CA VAL A 192 -3.32 13.65 18.07
C VAL A 192 -3.76 12.25 17.62
N ALA A 193 -5.05 12.05 17.34
CA ALA A 193 -5.56 10.80 16.80
C ALA A 193 -4.96 10.49 15.42
N LEU A 194 -4.83 11.49 14.55
CA LEU A 194 -4.17 11.36 13.25
C LEU A 194 -2.69 10.97 13.40
N ALA A 195 -1.96 11.59 14.33
CA ALA A 195 -0.57 11.24 14.64
C ALA A 195 -0.44 9.78 15.08
N GLY A 196 -1.33 9.33 15.97
CA GLY A 196 -1.40 7.93 16.40
C GLY A 196 -1.68 6.97 15.24
N PHE A 197 -2.58 7.34 14.34
CA PHE A 197 -2.85 6.57 13.12
C PHE A 197 -1.62 6.47 12.21
N ILE A 198 -0.92 7.59 11.95
CA ILE A 198 0.30 7.62 11.12
C ILE A 198 1.38 6.72 11.74
N TYR A 199 1.59 6.83 13.05
CA TYR A 199 2.54 5.99 13.79
C TYR A 199 2.21 4.49 13.64
N TYR A 200 0.94 4.13 13.83
CA TYR A 200 0.48 2.75 13.69
C TYR A 200 0.64 2.24 12.25
N ALA A 201 0.22 3.03 11.26
CA ALA A 201 0.29 2.66 9.85
C ALA A 201 1.74 2.43 9.39
N ALA A 202 2.68 3.25 9.85
CA ALA A 202 4.11 3.04 9.58
C ALA A 202 4.61 1.69 10.14
N GLY A 203 4.16 1.31 11.33
CA GLY A 203 4.50 0.01 11.94
C GLY A 203 3.88 -1.18 11.22
N VAL A 204 2.63 -1.04 10.73
CA VAL A 204 1.96 -2.08 9.93
C VAL A 204 2.71 -2.35 8.63
N GLU A 205 3.11 -1.29 7.93
CA GLU A 205 3.88 -1.40 6.68
C GLU A 205 5.24 -2.07 6.92
N GLU A 206 5.95 -1.68 7.99
CA GLU A 206 7.21 -2.32 8.39
C GLU A 206 7.04 -3.82 8.66
N ALA A 207 6.07 -4.17 9.50
CA ALA A 207 5.80 -5.56 9.88
C ALA A 207 5.43 -6.43 8.67
N GLY A 208 4.62 -5.88 7.74
CA GLY A 208 4.21 -6.56 6.52
C GLY A 208 5.39 -6.93 5.61
N VAL A 209 6.31 -5.99 5.39
CA VAL A 209 7.48 -6.23 4.53
C VAL A 209 8.49 -7.16 5.20
N LEU A 210 8.75 -6.99 6.50
CA LEU A 210 9.65 -7.89 7.23
C LEU A 210 9.12 -9.33 7.29
N ALA A 211 7.80 -9.51 7.36
CA ALA A 211 7.17 -10.82 7.27
C ALA A 211 7.35 -11.46 5.87
N ASP A 212 7.19 -10.70 4.79
CA ASP A 212 7.45 -11.15 3.42
C ASP A 212 8.93 -11.52 3.21
N GLU A 213 9.86 -10.70 3.72
CA GLU A 213 11.30 -11.00 3.67
C GLU A 213 11.67 -12.26 4.49
N ARG A 214 11.07 -12.46 5.67
CA ARG A 214 11.26 -13.68 6.46
C ARG A 214 10.76 -14.94 5.73
N ARG A 215 9.55 -14.89 5.16
CA ARG A 215 8.99 -16.00 4.38
C ARG A 215 9.89 -16.40 3.20
N ARG A 216 10.64 -15.45 2.64
CA ARG A 216 11.56 -15.69 1.53
C ARG A 216 12.91 -16.24 1.96
N ARG A 217 13.41 -15.83 3.12
CA ARG A 217 14.70 -16.32 3.67
C ARG A 217 14.60 -17.73 4.21
N SER A 218 13.43 -18.21 4.58
CA SER A 218 13.20 -19.62 4.89
C SER A 218 13.08 -20.40 3.58
N PRO A 219 14.07 -21.22 3.18
CA PRO A 219 13.75 -22.36 2.34
C PRO A 219 12.99 -23.29 3.28
N THR A 220 11.67 -23.20 3.30
CA THR A 220 10.89 -24.36 3.75
C THR A 220 10.91 -25.31 2.56
N PRO A 221 11.71 -26.40 2.55
CA PRO A 221 11.22 -27.57 1.83
C PRO A 221 9.83 -27.83 2.39
N ASN A 222 8.85 -28.13 1.53
CA ASN A 222 7.54 -28.50 2.02
C ASN A 222 7.72 -29.53 3.14
N GLU A 223 6.94 -29.43 4.21
CA GLU A 223 6.93 -30.48 5.23
C GLU A 223 6.68 -31.85 4.58
N GLU A 224 5.85 -31.87 3.52
CA GLU A 224 5.67 -33.03 2.63
C GLU A 224 6.93 -33.46 1.88
N ASP A 225 7.85 -32.56 1.53
CA ASP A 225 9.14 -32.89 0.89
C ASP A 225 10.20 -33.31 1.92
N LEU A 226 10.13 -32.84 3.17
CA LEU A 226 10.97 -33.31 4.28
C LEU A 226 10.66 -34.78 4.65
N TRP A 227 9.40 -35.20 4.49
CA TRP A 227 8.95 -36.56 4.77
C TRP A 227 8.91 -37.47 3.52
N LYS A 228 9.26 -36.99 2.33
CA LYS A 228 9.45 -37.85 1.15
C LYS A 228 10.81 -38.56 1.23
N ALA A 229 10.78 -39.87 1.48
CA ALA A 229 11.98 -40.68 1.39
C ALA A 229 12.51 -40.72 -0.06
N PRO A 230 13.84 -40.63 -0.28
CA PRO A 230 14.44 -40.80 -1.60
C PRO A 230 14.04 -42.14 -2.26
N PRO A 231 14.04 -42.26 -3.60
CA PRO A 231 13.76 -43.51 -4.27
C PRO A 231 14.61 -44.66 -3.72
N GLY A 232 13.97 -45.75 -3.30
CA GLY A 232 14.66 -46.91 -2.69
C GLY A 232 14.83 -46.83 -1.18
N TYR A 233 14.32 -45.80 -0.50
CA TYR A 233 14.34 -45.66 0.96
C TYR A 233 12.92 -45.47 1.52
N ARG A 234 12.72 -45.82 2.80
CA ARG A 234 11.51 -45.50 3.57
C ARG A 234 11.87 -44.99 4.96
N TRP A 235 11.00 -44.18 5.55
CA TRP A 235 11.10 -43.79 6.95
C TRP A 235 10.65 -44.94 7.86
N ILE A 236 11.45 -45.29 8.86
CA ILE A 236 11.09 -46.23 9.93
C ILE A 236 11.30 -45.56 11.30
N GLU A 237 10.40 -45.83 12.24
CA GLU A 237 10.53 -45.38 13.62
C GLU A 237 11.44 -46.34 14.39
N SER A 238 12.50 -45.81 15.01
CA SER A 238 13.51 -46.57 15.77
C SER A 238 13.20 -46.64 17.28
N GLY A 239 11.99 -46.26 17.70
CA GLY A 239 11.58 -46.11 19.10
C GLY A 239 11.94 -44.73 19.69
N GLN A 240 11.22 -44.32 20.74
CA GLN A 240 11.32 -43.00 21.40
C GLN A 240 11.14 -41.79 20.44
N GLY A 241 10.31 -41.91 19.40
CA GLY A 241 10.04 -40.81 18.45
C GLY A 241 11.21 -40.47 17.51
N VAL A 242 12.23 -41.31 17.42
CA VAL A 242 13.38 -41.13 16.53
C VAL A 242 13.14 -41.83 15.19
N TRP A 243 13.15 -41.06 14.10
CA TRP A 243 12.95 -41.57 12.74
C TRP A 243 14.28 -41.74 11.99
N ARG A 244 14.40 -42.82 11.21
CA ARG A 244 15.58 -43.09 10.37
C ARG A 244 15.17 -43.54 8.97
N LEU A 245 16.01 -43.24 7.98
CA LEU A 245 15.88 -43.75 6.61
C LEU A 245 16.43 -45.18 6.53
N ALA A 246 15.61 -46.12 6.05
CA ALA A 246 16.00 -47.49 5.79
C ALA A 246 15.81 -47.86 4.31
N PRO A 247 16.76 -48.59 3.68
CA PRO A 247 16.61 -49.03 2.31
C PRO A 247 15.44 -50.03 2.17
N VAL A 248 14.67 -49.92 1.08
CA VAL A 248 13.59 -50.84 0.75
C VAL A 248 14.21 -52.10 0.12
N THR A 249 14.32 -53.18 0.89
CA THR A 249 14.80 -54.48 0.40
C THR A 249 13.62 -55.33 -0.08
N VAL A 250 13.81 -56.05 -1.19
CA VAL A 250 12.76 -56.82 -1.90
C VAL A 250 12.17 -57.96 -1.04
N ALA A 251 12.85 -58.36 0.04
CA ALA A 251 12.37 -59.38 0.98
C ALA A 251 11.09 -58.97 1.74
N ASP A 252 10.84 -57.67 1.93
CA ASP A 252 9.68 -57.18 2.69
C ASP A 252 8.33 -57.36 1.97
N TRP A 253 8.34 -57.61 0.66
CA TRP A 253 7.11 -57.83 -0.13
C TRP A 253 6.51 -59.23 0.02
N ALA A 254 7.33 -60.23 0.39
CA ALA A 254 6.89 -61.63 0.48
C ALA A 254 5.99 -61.90 1.71
N ASN A 255 6.16 -61.15 2.80
CA ASN A 255 5.44 -61.37 4.07
C ASN A 255 4.06 -60.69 4.18
N ARG A 256 3.59 -59.97 3.16
CA ARG A 256 2.29 -59.24 3.22
C ARG A 256 1.16 -59.85 2.39
N ARG A 257 1.35 -61.03 1.80
CA ARG A 257 0.26 -61.72 1.05
C ARG A 257 -0.48 -62.82 1.84
N TRP A 258 -0.07 -63.14 3.06
CA TRP A 258 -0.70 -64.21 3.86
C TRP A 258 -0.64 -63.93 5.37
N GLY A 259 -1.34 -62.89 5.82
CA GLY A 259 -1.55 -62.57 7.23
C GLY A 259 -2.75 -61.67 7.41
#